data_AF-A0A101UTV2-F1
#
_entry.id   AF-A0A101UTV2-F1
#
_cell.length_a   1.000
_cell.length_b   1.000
_cell.length_c   1.000
_cell.angle_alpha   90.00
_cell.angle_beta   90.00
_cell.angle_gamma   90.00
#
_symmetry.space_group_name_H-M   'P 1'
#
loop_
_entity.id
_entity.type
_entity.pdbx_description
1 polymer ?
#
loop_
_entity_poly.entity_id
_entity_poly.type
_entity_poly.pdbx_seq_one_letter_code
_entity_poly.pdbx_strand_id
1 'polypeptide(L)'
;MELSEIDFRLATHTLVEAGLLQVTAGEGGFAPVAPEAAVARLLAMEEESSRSRSSELRERRSTLSTLASNLPLLQARASSDTRIEVLTGQERIAKALDGVSVSAGKEILSMHAGSPLPGEALEASRERNRAVLDRGVAMRSIHLESMTRMPYAQAHLQALKESGCQVRMTPVLPFRMILVDGVRAYVSRPARGSLMTALDAA
;
A
#
# COMPACT_ATOMS: atom_id res chain seq x y z
N MET A 1 -48.24 -35.82 -20.29
CA MET A 1 -46.94 -35.61 -20.97
C MET A 1 -45.97 -36.53 -20.25
N GLU A 2 -45.78 -37.75 -20.72
CA GLU A 2 -44.84 -38.70 -20.09
C GLU A 2 -43.43 -38.39 -20.58
N LEU A 3 -42.56 -37.99 -19.65
CA LEU A 3 -41.13 -37.83 -19.90
C LEU A 3 -40.50 -39.22 -20.06
N SER A 4 -39.56 -39.39 -21.01
CA SER A 4 -38.81 -40.63 -21.08
C SER A 4 -37.95 -40.80 -19.81
N GLU A 5 -37.60 -42.04 -19.47
CA GLU A 5 -36.79 -42.34 -18.28
C GLU A 5 -35.42 -41.63 -18.30
N ILE A 6 -34.88 -41.40 -19.49
CA ILE A 6 -33.62 -40.66 -19.69
C ILE A 6 -33.83 -39.17 -19.40
N ASP A 7 -34.92 -38.58 -19.90
CA ASP A 7 -35.24 -37.17 -19.69
C ASP A 7 -35.54 -36.88 -18.21
N PHE A 8 -36.21 -37.81 -17.53
CA PHE A 8 -36.48 -37.72 -16.10
C PHE A 8 -35.18 -37.69 -15.26
N ARG A 9 -34.21 -38.57 -15.57
CA ARG A 9 -32.91 -38.57 -14.87
C ARG A 9 -32.08 -37.31 -15.14
N LEU A 10 -32.09 -36.80 -16.38
CA LEU A 10 -31.41 -35.56 -16.73
C LEU A 10 -32.04 -34.35 -16.03
N ALA A 11 -33.38 -34.27 -16.02
CA ALA A 11 -34.11 -33.20 -15.35
C ALA A 11 -33.88 -33.22 -13.84
N THR A 12 -33.94 -34.40 -13.21
CA THR A 12 -33.68 -34.54 -11.77
C THR A 12 -32.25 -34.18 -11.40
N HIS A 13 -31.25 -34.63 -12.16
CA HIS A 13 -29.84 -34.24 -11.96
C HIS A 13 -29.67 -32.72 -12.04
N THR A 14 -30.22 -32.09 -13.09
CA THR A 14 -30.13 -30.64 -13.30
C THR A 14 -30.81 -29.85 -12.17
N LEU A 15 -31.97 -30.31 -11.70
CA LEU A 15 -32.71 -29.67 -10.61
C LEU A 15 -32.03 -29.84 -9.25
N VAL A 16 -31.31 -30.95 -9.03
CA VAL A 16 -30.48 -31.16 -7.84
C VAL A 16 -29.23 -30.26 -7.88
N GLU A 17 -28.54 -30.16 -9.02
CA GLU A 17 -27.42 -29.23 -9.21
C GLU A 17 -27.85 -27.77 -9.02
N ALA A 18 -29.04 -27.39 -9.52
CA ALA A 18 -29.62 -26.08 -9.33
C ALA A 18 -30.16 -25.83 -7.89
N GLY A 19 -30.12 -26.83 -7.01
CA GLY A 19 -30.61 -26.73 -5.63
C GLY A 19 -32.12 -26.61 -5.49
N LEU A 20 -32.87 -26.90 -6.56
CA LEU A 20 -34.34 -26.86 -6.65
C LEU A 20 -35.00 -28.18 -6.22
N LEU A 21 -34.25 -29.27 -6.15
CA LEU A 21 -34.64 -30.54 -5.52
C LEU A 21 -33.62 -30.91 -4.45
N GLN A 22 -34.12 -31.31 -3.28
CA GLN A 22 -33.29 -31.87 -2.21
C GLN A 22 -33.58 -33.36 -2.07
N VAL A 23 -32.52 -34.18 -2.06
CA VAL A 23 -32.64 -35.62 -1.80
C VAL A 23 -32.99 -35.80 -0.33
N THR A 24 -34.16 -36.37 -0.04
CA THR A 24 -34.56 -36.66 1.33
C THR A 24 -33.93 -37.96 1.81
N ALA A 25 -33.49 -37.99 3.07
CA ALA A 25 -32.94 -39.19 3.71
C ALA A 25 -34.06 -40.20 4.01
N GLY A 26 -34.57 -40.87 2.98
CA GLY A 26 -35.63 -41.88 3.07
C GLY A 26 -36.17 -42.22 1.67
N GLU A 27 -36.16 -43.51 1.32
CA GLU A 27 -36.70 -44.13 0.09
C GLU A 27 -36.47 -43.37 -1.24
N GLY A 28 -35.35 -42.66 -1.39
CA GLY A 28 -34.99 -42.02 -2.66
C GLY A 28 -35.93 -40.89 -3.11
N GLY A 29 -36.68 -40.29 -2.18
CA GLY A 29 -37.57 -39.17 -2.47
C GLY A 29 -36.84 -37.86 -2.76
N PHE A 30 -37.44 -37.02 -3.60
CA PHE A 30 -37.02 -35.64 -3.82
C PHE A 30 -38.03 -34.68 -3.20
N ALA A 31 -37.57 -33.71 -2.41
CA ALA A 31 -38.39 -32.61 -1.93
C ALA A 31 -38.16 -31.36 -2.79
N PRO A 32 -39.23 -30.72 -3.31
CA PRO A 32 -39.10 -29.46 -4.04
C PRO A 32 -38.68 -28.34 -3.09
N VAL A 33 -37.67 -27.58 -3.50
CA VAL A 33 -37.23 -26.37 -2.82
C VAL A 33 -37.87 -25.18 -3.55
N ALA A 34 -38.43 -24.23 -2.79
CA ALA A 34 -38.97 -23.01 -3.37
C ALA A 34 -37.89 -22.31 -4.23
N PRO A 35 -38.19 -21.89 -5.48
CA PRO A 35 -37.21 -21.29 -6.37
C PRO A 35 -36.44 -20.12 -5.74
N GLU A 36 -37.11 -19.30 -4.93
CA GLU A 36 -36.51 -18.18 -4.22
C GLU A 36 -35.44 -18.64 -3.21
N ALA A 37 -35.68 -19.75 -2.51
CA ALA A 37 -34.75 -20.33 -1.55
C ALA A 37 -33.54 -21.00 -2.24
N ALA A 38 -33.76 -21.63 -3.40
CA ALA A 38 -32.67 -22.18 -4.21
C ALA A 38 -31.77 -21.06 -4.78
N VAL A 39 -32.38 -19.99 -5.32
CA VAL A 39 -31.65 -18.81 -5.81
C VAL A 39 -30.87 -18.13 -4.68
N ALA A 40 -31.49 -17.92 -3.51
CA ALA A 40 -30.81 -17.33 -2.36
C ALA A 40 -29.61 -18.17 -1.88
N ARG A 41 -29.73 -19.52 -1.89
CA ARG A 41 -28.62 -20.42 -1.58
C ARG A 41 -27.49 -20.32 -2.60
N LEU A 42 -27.80 -20.33 -3.90
CA LEU A 42 -26.80 -20.21 -4.95
C LEU A 42 -26.04 -18.88 -4.85
N LEU A 43 -26.76 -17.78 -4.60
CA LEU A 43 -26.15 -16.46 -4.37
C LEU A 43 -25.24 -16.48 -3.14
N ALA A 44 -25.68 -17.08 -2.03
CA ALA A 44 -24.87 -17.19 -0.82
C ALA A 44 -23.59 -17.99 -1.04
N MET A 45 -23.65 -19.09 -1.81
CA MET A 45 -22.47 -19.89 -2.17
C MET A 45 -21.48 -19.06 -3.01
N GLU A 46 -21.99 -18.24 -3.93
CA GLU A 46 -21.14 -17.46 -4.81
C GLU A 46 -20.53 -16.22 -4.15
N GLU A 47 -21.27 -15.62 -3.21
CA GLU A 47 -20.71 -14.63 -2.28
C GLU A 47 -19.58 -15.23 -1.44
N GLU A 48 -19.76 -16.43 -0.90
CA GLU A 48 -18.75 -17.08 -0.05
C GLU A 48 -17.49 -17.46 -0.85
N SER A 49 -17.66 -17.97 -2.06
CA SER A 49 -16.58 -18.25 -3.00
C SER A 49 -15.80 -16.96 -3.35
N SER A 50 -16.51 -15.85 -3.55
CA SER A 50 -15.91 -14.54 -3.82
C SER A 50 -15.16 -13.98 -2.61
N ARG A 51 -15.71 -14.14 -1.39
CA ARG A 51 -15.04 -13.76 -0.14
C ARG A 51 -13.75 -14.57 0.07
N SER A 52 -13.81 -15.88 -0.15
CA SER A 52 -12.66 -16.78 -0.02
C SER A 52 -11.52 -16.38 -0.97
N ARG A 53 -11.82 -16.18 -2.26
CA ARG A 53 -10.83 -15.70 -3.25
C ARG A 53 -10.25 -14.34 -2.89
N SER A 54 -11.08 -13.43 -2.40
CA SER A 54 -10.63 -12.10 -1.97
C SER A 54 -9.69 -12.18 -0.76
N SER A 55 -9.94 -13.10 0.18
CA SER A 55 -9.08 -13.36 1.33
C SER A 55 -7.72 -13.90 0.90
N GLU A 56 -7.71 -14.91 0.02
CA GLU A 56 -6.48 -15.50 -0.51
C GLU A 56 -5.61 -14.46 -1.24
N LEU A 57 -6.23 -13.58 -2.04
CA LEU A 57 -5.52 -12.47 -2.69
C LEU A 57 -4.91 -11.49 -1.67
N ARG A 58 -5.63 -11.17 -0.59
CA ARG A 58 -5.13 -10.29 0.48
C ARG A 58 -3.93 -10.93 1.19
N GLU A 59 -3.99 -12.22 1.49
CA GLU A 59 -2.89 -12.97 2.11
C GLU A 59 -1.66 -12.98 1.21
N ARG A 60 -1.81 -13.34 -0.07
CA ARG A 60 -0.71 -13.33 -1.05
C ARG A 60 -0.09 -11.94 -1.18
N ARG A 61 -0.91 -10.89 -1.22
CA ARG A 61 -0.43 -9.50 -1.28
C ARG A 61 0.34 -9.12 -0.03
N SER A 62 -0.11 -9.55 1.15
CA SER A 62 0.61 -9.37 2.42
C SER A 62 1.97 -10.06 2.40
N THR A 63 2.02 -11.33 1.99
CA THR A 63 3.27 -12.11 1.89
C THR A 63 4.25 -11.47 0.90
N LEU A 64 3.78 -11.08 -0.29
CA LEU A 64 4.62 -10.40 -1.28
C LEU A 64 5.11 -9.04 -0.77
N SER A 65 4.27 -8.28 -0.05
CA SER A 65 4.66 -7.01 0.55
C SER A 65 5.77 -7.20 1.60
N THR A 66 5.67 -8.24 2.43
CA THR A 66 6.69 -8.59 3.43
C THR A 66 8.00 -9.04 2.77
N LEU A 67 7.95 -9.79 1.68
CA LEU A 67 9.16 -10.15 0.93
C LEU A 67 9.80 -8.92 0.26
N ALA A 68 8.98 -8.06 -0.34
CA ALA A 68 9.43 -6.84 -1.01
C ALA A 68 10.04 -5.82 -0.04
N SER A 69 9.57 -5.73 1.21
CA SER A 69 10.15 -4.84 2.22
C SER A 69 11.55 -5.30 2.69
N ASN A 70 11.81 -6.60 2.70
CA ASN A 70 13.10 -7.16 3.12
C ASN A 70 14.16 -7.15 2.00
N LEU A 71 13.74 -7.15 0.74
CA LEU A 71 14.65 -7.26 -0.40
C LEU A 71 15.68 -6.11 -0.50
N PRO A 72 15.34 -4.82 -0.29
CA PRO A 72 16.30 -3.72 -0.30
C PRO A 72 17.40 -3.88 0.76
N LEU A 73 17.04 -4.34 1.97
CA LEU A 73 18.00 -4.60 3.04
C LEU A 73 18.99 -5.71 2.68
N LEU A 74 18.49 -6.79 2.08
CA LEU A 74 19.31 -7.92 1.65
C LEU A 74 20.23 -7.53 0.47
N GLN A 75 19.71 -6.77 -0.50
CA GLN A 75 20.49 -6.29 -1.64
C GLN A 75 21.59 -5.31 -1.24
N ALA A 76 21.29 -4.36 -0.34
CA ALA A 76 22.29 -3.42 0.16
C ALA A 76 23.42 -4.10 0.95
N ARG A 77 23.12 -5.24 1.61
CA ARG A 77 24.14 -6.07 2.28
C ARG A 77 24.96 -6.92 1.32
N ALA A 78 24.36 -7.36 0.21
CA ALA A 78 24.99 -8.26 -0.75
C ALA A 78 25.77 -7.54 -1.87
N SER A 79 25.44 -6.28 -2.16
CA SER A 79 26.06 -5.51 -3.24
C SER A 79 26.96 -4.41 -2.68
N SER A 80 28.24 -4.40 -3.05
CA SER A 80 29.16 -3.29 -2.80
C SER A 80 28.95 -2.10 -3.75
N ASP A 81 28.04 -2.24 -4.71
CA ASP A 81 27.87 -1.32 -5.83
C ASP A 81 26.69 -0.37 -5.55
N THR A 82 27.00 0.91 -5.29
CA THR A 82 25.99 1.94 -5.02
C THR A 82 25.32 2.34 -6.33
N ARG A 83 24.11 1.85 -6.58
CA ARG A 83 23.31 2.25 -7.75
C ARG A 83 22.67 3.63 -7.52
N ILE A 84 23.07 4.61 -8.32
CA ILE A 84 22.49 5.95 -8.32
C ILE A 84 21.55 6.08 -9.52
N GLU A 85 20.29 6.39 -9.26
CA GLU A 85 19.28 6.68 -10.29
C GLU A 85 18.77 8.12 -10.13
N VAL A 86 18.69 8.86 -11.24
CA VAL A 86 18.15 10.23 -11.23
C VAL A 86 16.67 10.20 -11.58
N LEU A 87 15.83 10.50 -10.60
CA LEU A 87 14.39 10.64 -10.79
C LEU A 87 14.05 12.07 -11.23
N THR A 88 13.54 12.20 -12.46
CA THR A 88 13.09 13.48 -13.03
C THR A 88 11.59 13.48 -13.21
N GLY A 89 10.93 14.56 -12.79
CA GLY A 89 9.48 14.77 -12.91
C GLY A 89 8.72 14.41 -11.63
N GLN A 90 7.67 15.17 -11.35
CA GLN A 90 6.88 15.05 -10.12
C GLN A 90 6.21 13.68 -9.98
N GLU A 91 5.67 13.11 -11.07
CA GLU A 91 5.01 11.80 -11.06
C GLU A 91 5.95 10.66 -10.69
N ARG A 92 7.17 10.63 -11.26
CA ARG A 92 8.16 9.59 -10.94
C ARG A 92 8.62 9.69 -9.49
N ILE A 93 8.83 10.90 -9.00
CA ILE A 93 9.20 11.14 -7.60
C ILE A 93 8.05 10.70 -6.67
N ALA A 94 6.82 11.10 -6.97
CA ALA A 94 5.64 10.70 -6.19
C ALA A 94 5.50 9.18 -6.13
N LYS A 95 5.54 8.50 -7.28
CA LYS A 95 5.46 7.03 -7.35
C LYS A 95 6.57 6.33 -6.56
N ALA A 96 7.79 6.87 -6.60
CA ALA A 96 8.90 6.32 -5.82
C ALA A 96 8.66 6.47 -4.31
N LEU A 97 8.14 7.63 -3.87
CA LEU A 97 7.80 7.88 -2.46
C LEU A 97 6.55 7.10 -2.00
N ASP A 98 5.59 6.83 -2.88
CA ASP A 98 4.47 5.92 -2.60
C ASP A 98 4.99 4.50 -2.35
N GLY A 99 5.96 4.06 -3.15
CA GLY A 99 6.66 2.79 -2.95
C GLY A 99 7.34 2.68 -1.58
N VAL A 100 8.02 3.76 -1.14
CA VAL A 100 8.62 3.84 0.21
C VAL A 100 7.57 3.64 1.30
N SER A 101 6.39 4.23 1.10
CA SER A 101 5.31 4.15 2.07
C SER A 101 4.79 2.73 2.24
N VAL A 102 5.02 1.83 1.29
CA VAL A 102 4.68 0.40 1.38
C VAL A 102 5.86 -0.42 1.89
N SER A 103 7.09 -0.12 1.44
CA SER A 103 8.25 -0.98 1.68
C SER A 103 9.01 -0.70 2.97
N ALA A 104 8.88 0.49 3.57
CA ALA A 104 9.62 0.84 4.79
C ALA A 104 9.22 -0.07 5.96
N GLY A 105 10.23 -0.66 6.61
CA GLY A 105 10.04 -1.69 7.64
C GLY A 105 10.59 -1.37 9.03
N LYS A 106 11.55 -0.45 9.17
CA LYS A 106 12.21 -0.13 10.45
C LYS A 106 12.16 1.35 10.76
N GLU A 107 12.70 2.17 9.87
CA GLU A 107 12.78 3.61 10.10
C GLU A 107 12.81 4.44 8.82
N ILE A 108 12.30 5.67 8.94
CA ILE A 108 12.44 6.73 7.94
C ILE A 108 13.06 7.96 8.61
N LEU A 109 14.19 8.41 8.09
CA LEU A 109 14.88 9.63 8.51
C LEU A 109 14.81 10.67 7.40
N SER A 110 14.35 11.87 7.70
CA SER A 110 14.21 12.90 6.67
C SER A 110 14.72 14.28 7.08
N MET A 111 15.20 15.01 6.09
CA MET A 111 15.52 16.43 6.16
C MET A 111 14.72 17.14 5.08
N HIS A 112 13.94 18.16 5.44
CA HIS A 112 13.09 18.89 4.51
C HIS A 112 13.59 20.33 4.36
N ALA A 113 14.71 20.50 3.63
CA ALA A 113 15.14 21.82 3.19
C ALA A 113 14.16 22.40 2.15
N GLY A 114 14.11 23.74 2.10
CA GLY A 114 13.33 24.49 1.12
C GLY A 114 11.92 24.86 1.59
N SER A 115 11.12 25.37 0.64
CA SER A 115 9.74 25.79 0.92
C SER A 115 8.86 24.59 1.28
N PRO A 116 7.83 24.80 2.14
CA PRO A 116 6.81 23.79 2.36
C PRO A 116 6.19 23.28 1.06
N LEU A 117 5.68 22.05 1.07
CA LEU A 117 4.97 21.49 -0.07
C LEU A 117 3.68 22.29 -0.34
N PRO A 118 3.30 22.48 -1.61
CA PRO A 118 1.98 23.01 -1.95
C PRO A 118 0.87 22.05 -1.48
N GLY A 119 -0.34 22.56 -1.25
CA GLY A 119 -1.41 21.87 -0.52
C GLY A 119 -1.71 20.44 -0.97
N GLU A 120 -1.87 20.19 -2.27
CA GLU A 120 -2.14 18.84 -2.80
C GLU A 120 -0.98 17.85 -2.52
N ALA A 121 0.26 18.30 -2.72
CA ALA A 121 1.44 17.48 -2.42
C ALA A 121 1.62 17.25 -0.90
N LEU A 122 1.14 18.18 -0.08
CA LEU A 122 1.13 18.07 1.37
C LEU A 122 0.16 17.00 1.86
N GLU A 123 -1.05 16.95 1.31
CA GLU A 123 -2.05 15.92 1.63
C GLU A 123 -1.57 14.52 1.25
N ALA A 124 -1.05 14.35 0.02
CA ALA A 124 -0.45 13.08 -0.39
C ALA A 124 0.71 12.67 0.53
N SER A 125 1.50 13.65 1.02
CA SER A 125 2.54 13.37 2.00
C SER A 125 2.00 12.95 3.35
N ARG A 126 0.89 13.56 3.81
CA ARG A 126 0.24 13.21 5.08
C ARG A 126 -0.28 11.77 5.05
N GLU A 127 -0.94 11.39 3.97
CA GLU A 127 -1.46 10.02 3.79
C GLU A 127 -0.33 8.98 3.83
N ARG A 128 0.75 9.23 3.07
CA ARG A 128 1.95 8.38 3.10
C ARG A 128 2.54 8.25 4.50
N ASN A 129 2.71 9.37 5.20
CA ASN A 129 3.30 9.38 6.54
C ASN A 129 2.43 8.60 7.53
N ARG A 130 1.11 8.78 7.48
CA ARG A 130 0.16 8.03 8.31
C ARG A 130 0.26 6.53 8.04
N ALA A 131 0.25 6.12 6.77
CA ALA A 131 0.35 4.71 6.40
C ALA A 131 1.63 4.04 6.94
N VAL A 132 2.75 4.78 7.03
CA VAL A 132 4.01 4.29 7.59
C VAL A 132 3.95 4.22 9.12
N LEU A 133 3.45 5.27 9.76
CA LEU A 133 3.37 5.39 11.23
C LEU A 133 2.38 4.38 11.82
N ASP A 134 1.24 4.14 11.17
CA ASP A 134 0.23 3.15 11.59
C ASP A 134 0.78 1.72 11.63
N ARG A 135 1.85 1.44 10.85
CA ARG A 135 2.56 0.14 10.88
C ARG A 135 3.66 0.07 11.95
N GLY A 136 3.85 1.12 12.74
CA GLY A 136 4.87 1.17 13.81
C GLY A 136 6.30 1.45 13.31
N VAL A 137 6.47 1.92 12.08
CA VAL A 137 7.80 2.31 11.56
C VAL A 137 8.24 3.62 12.23
N ALA A 138 9.47 3.66 12.74
CA ALA A 138 9.98 4.86 13.40
C ALA A 138 10.21 5.99 12.38
N MET A 139 9.59 7.15 12.59
CA MET A 139 9.77 8.31 11.72
C MET A 139 10.41 9.47 12.47
N ARG A 140 11.50 10.01 11.91
CA ARG A 140 12.23 11.15 12.47
C ARG A 140 12.52 12.16 11.36
N SER A 141 12.13 13.41 11.57
CA SER A 141 12.22 14.45 10.55
C SER A 141 12.81 15.74 11.09
N ILE A 142 13.66 16.38 10.30
CA ILE A 142 14.25 17.68 10.57
C ILE A 142 13.71 18.69 9.56
N HIS A 143 13.18 19.81 10.06
CA HIS A 143 12.55 20.86 9.27
C HIS A 143 13.16 22.23 9.57
N LEU A 144 12.96 23.18 8.64
CA LEU A 144 13.43 24.55 8.82
C LEU A 144 12.55 25.32 9.82
N GLU A 145 13.16 26.04 10.76
CA GLU A 145 12.44 26.90 11.72
C GLU A 145 11.54 27.93 11.04
N SER A 146 11.89 28.38 9.84
CA SER A 146 11.07 29.30 9.03
C SER A 146 9.67 28.77 8.73
N MET A 147 9.45 27.44 8.73
CA MET A 147 8.14 26.83 8.55
C MET A 147 7.15 27.20 9.66
N THR A 148 7.62 27.52 10.86
CA THR A 148 6.75 27.93 11.97
C THR A 148 6.06 29.27 11.73
N ARG A 149 6.55 30.07 10.77
CA ARG A 149 5.97 31.37 10.40
C ARG A 149 4.83 31.25 9.40
N MET A 150 4.57 30.06 8.87
CA MET A 150 3.52 29.80 7.88
C MET A 150 2.44 28.93 8.53
N PRO A 151 1.21 29.43 8.73
CA PRO A 151 0.16 28.71 9.47
C PRO A 151 -0.11 27.29 8.95
N TYR A 152 -0.15 27.12 7.63
CA TYR A 152 -0.40 25.80 7.02
C TYR A 152 0.75 24.80 7.25
N ALA A 153 2.00 25.28 7.22
CA ALA A 153 3.17 24.44 7.46
C ALA A 153 3.29 24.09 8.95
N GLN A 154 2.99 25.03 9.84
CA GLN A 154 2.90 24.78 11.27
C GLN A 154 1.84 23.71 11.60
N ALA A 155 0.64 23.81 11.01
CA ALA A 155 -0.40 22.80 11.16
C ALA A 155 0.03 21.43 10.65
N HIS A 156 0.83 21.37 9.58
CA HIS A 156 1.41 20.12 9.10
C HIS A 156 2.44 19.52 10.08
N LEU A 157 3.35 20.33 10.60
CA LEU A 157 4.34 19.88 11.59
C LEU A 157 3.66 19.38 12.87
N GLN A 158 2.57 20.03 13.27
CA GLN A 158 1.78 19.61 14.43
C GLN A 158 1.10 18.27 14.18
N ALA A 159 0.42 18.10 13.03
CA ALA A 159 -0.21 16.84 12.65
C ALA A 159 0.81 15.68 12.56
N LEU A 160 2.02 15.95 12.07
CA LEU A 160 3.11 14.96 12.08
C LEU A 160 3.48 14.50 13.49
N LYS A 161 3.66 15.44 14.43
CA LYS A 161 3.96 15.12 15.83
C LYS A 161 2.85 14.30 16.46
N GLU A 162 1.59 14.68 16.23
CA GLU A 162 0.42 13.97 16.74
C GLU A 162 0.29 12.55 16.19
N SER A 163 0.80 12.32 14.97
CA SER A 163 0.85 10.99 14.35
C SER A 163 2.00 10.11 14.87
N GLY A 164 2.82 10.62 15.79
CA GLY A 164 3.95 9.89 16.38
C GLY A 164 5.30 10.11 15.70
N CYS A 165 5.40 11.02 14.73
CA CYS A 165 6.69 11.38 14.13
C CYS A 165 7.50 12.26 15.08
N GLN A 166 8.80 11.98 15.21
CA GLN A 166 9.72 12.83 15.95
C GLN A 166 10.16 13.99 15.06
N VAL A 167 9.67 15.19 15.36
CA VAL A 167 9.96 16.40 14.59
C VAL A 167 10.98 17.26 15.33
N ARG A 168 12.11 17.54 14.67
CA ARG A 168 13.11 18.52 15.11
C ARG A 168 13.17 19.69 14.14
N MET A 169 13.55 20.84 14.67
CA MET A 169 13.68 22.08 13.91
C MET A 169 15.14 22.54 13.93
N THR A 170 15.57 23.20 12.86
CA THR A 170 16.89 23.83 12.74
C THR A 170 16.78 25.09 11.89
N PRO A 171 17.61 26.12 12.11
CA PRO A 171 17.61 27.32 11.28
C PRO A 171 18.10 27.06 9.84
N VAL A 172 18.97 26.06 9.63
CA VAL A 172 19.59 25.77 8.33
C VAL A 172 19.61 24.28 8.03
N LEU A 173 19.31 23.91 6.78
CA LEU A 173 19.45 22.58 6.21
C LEU A 173 20.11 22.65 4.84
N PRO A 174 21.11 21.79 4.53
CA PRO A 174 21.89 21.90 3.30
C PRO A 174 21.12 21.40 2.05
N PHE A 175 20.28 20.38 2.21
CA PHE A 175 19.50 19.77 1.13
C PHE A 175 18.31 18.98 1.69
N ARG A 176 17.37 18.61 0.83
CA ARG A 176 16.28 17.69 1.17
C ARG A 176 16.74 16.25 0.99
N MET A 177 16.48 15.41 1.98
CA MET A 177 16.83 13.99 1.97
C MET A 177 15.77 13.14 2.68
N ILE A 178 15.57 11.91 2.19
CA ILE A 178 14.78 10.87 2.85
C ILE A 178 15.60 9.58 2.81
N LEU A 179 15.94 9.03 3.97
CA LEU A 179 16.65 7.77 4.16
C LEU A 179 15.67 6.73 4.72
N VAL A 180 15.61 5.57 4.08
CA VAL A 180 14.68 4.48 4.38
C VAL A 180 15.49 3.26 4.80
N ASP A 181 15.25 2.78 6.02
CA ASP A 181 15.84 1.58 6.63
C ASP A 181 17.38 1.50 6.56
N GLY A 182 18.05 2.64 6.39
CA GLY A 182 19.50 2.74 6.23
C GLY A 182 20.06 2.22 4.90
N VAL A 183 19.19 1.89 3.92
CA VAL A 183 19.61 1.21 2.68
C VAL A 183 19.18 1.91 1.39
N ARG A 184 18.24 2.87 1.48
CA ARG A 184 17.82 3.66 0.33
C ARG A 184 17.72 5.13 0.70
N ALA A 185 18.39 5.99 -0.06
CA ALA A 185 18.34 7.43 0.12
C ALA A 185 17.77 8.12 -1.12
N TYR A 186 16.87 9.08 -0.91
CA TYR A 186 16.42 10.04 -1.89
C TYR A 186 17.01 11.39 -1.52
N VAL A 187 17.73 12.02 -2.43
CA VAL A 187 18.36 13.32 -2.19
C VAL A 187 17.90 14.29 -3.27
N SER A 188 17.44 15.48 -2.86
CA SER A 188 17.14 16.54 -3.81
C SER A 188 18.44 17.02 -4.44
N ARG A 189 18.51 17.05 -5.76
CA ARG A 189 19.59 17.76 -6.43
C ARG A 189 19.44 19.26 -6.15
N PRO A 190 20.47 19.97 -5.66
CA PRO A 190 20.41 21.41 -5.55
C PRO A 190 20.09 22.00 -6.93
N ALA A 191 19.21 22.99 -6.98
CA ALA A 191 18.94 23.72 -8.22
C ALA A 191 20.29 24.29 -8.71
N ARG A 192 20.74 23.89 -9.90
CA ARG A 192 21.91 24.52 -10.52
C ARG A 192 21.55 25.98 -10.80
N GLY A 193 22.01 26.87 -9.93
CA GLY A 193 21.81 28.30 -10.04
C GLY A 193 22.53 29.00 -8.88
N SER A 194 23.77 29.42 -9.14
CA SER A 194 24.64 30.23 -8.28
C SER A 194 25.44 29.49 -7.18
N LEU A 195 26.51 28.81 -7.58
CA LEU A 195 27.91 29.17 -7.29
C LEU A 195 28.82 27.98 -7.67
N MET A 196 29.94 28.30 -8.32
CA MET A 196 30.98 27.36 -8.77
C MET A 196 31.32 26.30 -7.72
N THR A 197 31.47 25.06 -8.17
CA THR A 197 32.31 24.09 -7.45
C THR A 197 33.05 23.25 -8.47
N ALA A 198 34.33 23.55 -8.62
CA ALA A 198 35.31 22.64 -9.20
C ALA A 198 35.52 21.50 -8.19
N LEU A 199 35.44 20.26 -8.66
CA LEU A 199 35.90 19.09 -7.92
C LEU A 199 37.33 18.84 -8.36
N ASP A 200 38.28 19.15 -7.49
CA ASP A 200 39.61 18.55 -7.55
C ASP A 200 39.56 17.29 -6.69
N ALA A 201 39.92 16.16 -7.29
CA ALA A 201 40.04 14.89 -6.61
C ALA A 201 41.53 14.56 -6.56
N ALA A 202 42.11 14.72 -5.37
CA ALA A 202 43.34 14.05 -4.98
C ALA A 202 42.97 12.85 -4.10
#